data_AF-A0A2V8WL32-F1
#
_entry.id   AF-A0A2V8WL32-F1
#
_cell.length_a   1.000
_cell.length_b   1.000
_cell.length_c   1.000
_cell.angle_alpha   90.00
_cell.angle_beta   90.00
_cell.angle_gamma   90.00
#
_symmetry.space_group_name_H-M   'P 1'
#
loop_
_entity.id
_entity.type
_entity.pdbx_description
1 polymer ?
#
loop_
_entity_poly.entity_id
_entity_poly.type
_entity_poly.pdbx_seq_one_letter_code
_entity_poly.pdbx_strand_id
1 'polypeptide(L)'
;RLVARQTSLNFHNKQAVDKRRSWWQRMRHPQSGIGPGWRSRFLADAPMAFHYLPQSFRLKTVRTYLGPSGGWFAKDKVMGRVPLLLGYTPKRAEIQDGRVRLELRAADGSKREILTEHIIAATGYKVNLKRLPFLSPEIRSKITAVDGTPVLSSSFESSIPGLYFAGVAAANSFGPVMRFAFGAGFAARRLTRALAKSLVRNPAAVAASSVATARSEESQAISKKTAFDS
;
A
#
# COMPACT_ATOMS: atom_id res chain seq x y z
N ARG A 1 15.38 -4.91 -18.26
CA ARG A 1 14.10 -5.08 -19.00
C ARG A 1 12.92 -4.95 -18.03
N LEU A 2 11.72 -4.62 -18.49
CA LEU A 2 10.50 -4.58 -17.68
C LEU A 2 9.52 -5.68 -18.13
N VAL A 3 9.03 -6.48 -17.18
CA VAL A 3 7.99 -7.49 -17.41
C VAL A 3 6.69 -7.04 -16.75
N ALA A 4 5.57 -7.07 -17.47
CA ALA A 4 4.26 -6.72 -16.92
C ALA A 4 3.15 -7.63 -17.46
N ARG A 5 2.15 -7.89 -16.62
CA ARG A 5 0.96 -8.66 -17.00
C ARG A 5 0.04 -7.91 -17.97
N GLN A 6 0.04 -6.59 -17.89
CA GLN A 6 -0.74 -5.74 -18.78
C GLN A 6 -0.09 -5.72 -20.16
N THR A 7 -0.89 -5.68 -21.22
CA THR A 7 -0.42 -5.59 -22.62
C THR A 7 0.05 -4.18 -23.00
N SER A 8 -0.28 -3.18 -22.18
CA SER A 8 0.18 -1.80 -22.31
C SER A 8 0.60 -1.22 -20.96
N LEU A 9 1.45 -0.20 -21.00
CA LEU A 9 1.81 0.59 -19.82
C LEU A 9 0.99 1.88 -19.79
N ASN A 10 0.34 2.13 -18.66
CA ASN A 10 -0.35 3.39 -18.41
C ASN A 10 0.59 4.36 -17.73
N PHE A 11 0.55 5.63 -18.15
CA PHE A 11 1.25 6.73 -17.51
C PHE A 11 0.26 7.86 -17.24
N HIS A 12 0.44 8.55 -16.11
CA HIS A 12 -0.31 9.77 -15.84
C HIS A 12 -0.03 10.82 -16.93
N ASN A 13 -1.02 11.69 -17.20
CA ASN A 13 -0.90 12.71 -18.24
C ASN A 13 -0.53 14.07 -17.62
N LYS A 14 0.66 14.60 -17.95
CA LYS A 14 1.12 15.94 -17.55
C LYS A 14 0.18 17.05 -18.02
N GLN A 15 -0.28 16.97 -19.27
CA GLN A 15 -1.11 18.02 -19.89
C GLN A 15 -2.49 18.17 -19.24
N ALA A 16 -2.98 17.13 -18.57
CA ALA A 16 -4.24 17.19 -17.82
C ALA A 16 -4.12 18.00 -16.52
N VAL A 17 -2.88 18.25 -16.06
CA VAL A 17 -2.56 19.07 -14.89
C VAL A 17 -2.40 20.55 -15.28
N ASP A 18 -1.77 20.81 -16.43
CA ASP A 18 -1.37 22.18 -16.83
C ASP A 18 -2.44 22.97 -17.61
N LYS A 19 -3.40 22.30 -18.27
CA LYS A 19 -4.44 23.01 -19.04
C LYS A 19 -5.56 23.55 -18.13
N ARG A 20 -5.90 24.84 -18.29
CA ARG A 20 -7.11 25.45 -17.68
C ARG A 20 -8.35 24.69 -18.16
N ARG A 21 -9.04 24.02 -17.23
CA ARG A 21 -10.27 23.26 -17.51
C ARG A 21 -11.47 24.19 -17.58
N SER A 22 -12.37 23.98 -18.53
CA SER A 22 -13.61 24.76 -18.62
C SER A 22 -14.50 24.53 -17.40
N TRP A 23 -15.43 25.45 -17.12
CA TRP A 23 -16.37 25.32 -16.00
C TRP A 23 -17.17 24.00 -16.08
N TRP A 24 -17.68 23.66 -17.26
CA TRP A 24 -18.37 22.39 -17.52
C TRP A 24 -17.51 21.15 -17.24
N GLN A 25 -16.22 21.19 -17.60
CA GLN A 25 -15.28 20.09 -17.31
C GLN A 25 -15.00 19.96 -15.81
N ARG A 26 -14.88 21.08 -15.08
CA ARG A 26 -14.70 21.08 -13.62
C ARG A 26 -15.91 20.54 -12.89
N MET A 27 -17.11 20.83 -13.38
CA MET A 27 -18.35 20.31 -12.81
C MET A 27 -18.52 18.81 -13.07
N ARG A 28 -18.25 18.33 -14.29
CA ARG A 28 -18.36 16.89 -14.62
C ARG A 28 -17.22 16.05 -14.04
N HIS A 29 -16.03 16.63 -13.91
CA HIS A 29 -14.83 15.97 -13.38
C HIS A 29 -14.20 16.81 -12.27
N PRO A 30 -14.86 16.91 -11.09
CA PRO A 30 -14.33 17.67 -9.98
C PRO A 30 -12.99 17.08 -9.55
N GLN A 31 -12.06 17.94 -9.14
CA GLN A 31 -10.79 17.50 -8.57
C GLN A 31 -11.03 16.98 -7.15
N SER A 32 -10.32 15.93 -6.78
CA SER A 32 -10.21 15.45 -5.40
C SER A 32 -8.75 15.13 -5.08
N GLY A 33 -8.45 14.88 -3.80
CA GLY A 33 -7.11 14.55 -3.34
C GLY A 33 -6.52 13.24 -3.88
N ILE A 34 -7.30 12.42 -4.59
CA ILE A 34 -6.87 11.15 -5.17
C ILE A 34 -7.16 11.05 -6.67
N GLY A 35 -7.57 12.15 -7.32
CA GLY A 35 -7.76 12.23 -8.77
C GLY A 35 -9.08 12.91 -9.18
N PRO A 36 -9.27 13.15 -10.48
CA PRO A 36 -10.48 13.80 -10.98
C PRO A 36 -11.69 12.86 -11.01
N GLY A 37 -12.88 13.45 -11.07
CA GLY A 37 -14.16 12.74 -11.27
C GLY A 37 -14.96 12.56 -9.98
N TRP A 38 -16.27 12.47 -10.13
CA TRP A 38 -17.20 12.28 -9.01
C TRP A 38 -16.90 11.02 -8.18
N ARG A 39 -16.49 9.92 -8.82
CA ARG A 39 -16.07 8.71 -8.12
C ARG A 39 -14.87 8.96 -7.22
N SER A 40 -13.83 9.62 -7.74
CA SER A 40 -12.63 9.97 -6.96
C SER A 40 -12.94 10.97 -5.86
N ARG A 41 -13.90 11.87 -6.09
CA ARG A 41 -14.38 12.82 -5.07
C ARG A 41 -15.10 12.10 -3.94
N PHE A 42 -16.08 11.25 -4.24
CA PHE A 42 -16.77 10.46 -3.22
C PHE A 42 -15.79 9.62 -2.40
N LEU A 43 -14.86 8.92 -3.05
CA LEU A 43 -13.90 8.06 -2.38
C LEU A 43 -12.85 8.82 -1.55
N ALA A 44 -12.59 10.09 -1.87
CA ALA A 44 -11.69 10.95 -1.11
C ALA A 44 -12.39 11.66 0.07
N ASP A 45 -13.57 12.23 -0.20
CA ASP A 45 -14.19 13.21 0.67
C ASP A 45 -15.25 12.59 1.61
N ALA A 46 -15.78 11.41 1.26
CA ALA A 46 -16.79 10.71 2.04
C ALA A 46 -16.37 9.29 2.53
N PRO A 47 -15.22 9.11 3.22
CA PRO A 47 -14.80 7.80 3.73
C PRO A 47 -15.83 7.15 4.67
N MET A 48 -16.63 7.96 5.38
CA MET A 48 -17.71 7.47 6.24
C MET A 48 -18.90 6.94 5.47
N ALA A 49 -19.34 7.64 4.42
CA ALA A 49 -20.41 7.12 3.58
C ALA A 49 -19.95 5.80 2.93
N PHE A 50 -18.69 5.74 2.49
CA PHE A 50 -18.10 4.50 1.98
C PHE A 50 -18.15 3.36 2.98
N HIS A 51 -17.92 3.62 4.27
CA HIS A 51 -17.91 2.61 5.33
C HIS A 51 -19.22 1.83 5.46
N TYR A 52 -20.35 2.51 5.23
CA TYR A 52 -21.68 1.91 5.31
C TYR A 52 -22.09 1.15 4.05
N LEU A 53 -21.27 1.14 3.01
CA LEU A 53 -21.54 0.34 1.81
C LEU A 53 -21.38 -1.17 2.09
N PRO A 54 -22.08 -2.03 1.33
CA PRO A 54 -21.94 -3.47 1.44
C PRO A 54 -20.47 -3.94 1.36
N GLN A 55 -20.10 -4.93 2.19
CA GLN A 55 -18.72 -5.38 2.31
C GLN A 55 -18.11 -5.80 0.96
N SER A 56 -18.84 -6.58 0.15
CA SER A 56 -18.38 -7.01 -1.18
C SER A 56 -18.09 -5.84 -2.12
N PHE A 57 -18.91 -4.79 -2.06
CA PHE A 57 -18.71 -3.56 -2.83
C PHE A 57 -17.46 -2.81 -2.38
N ARG A 58 -17.26 -2.68 -1.05
CA ARG A 58 -16.07 -2.04 -0.49
C ARG A 58 -14.78 -2.74 -0.92
N LEU A 59 -14.73 -4.06 -0.76
CA LEU A 59 -13.58 -4.89 -1.14
C LEU A 59 -13.27 -4.78 -2.64
N LYS A 60 -14.29 -4.92 -3.49
CA LYS A 60 -14.14 -4.80 -4.95
C LYS A 60 -13.62 -3.41 -5.33
N THR A 61 -14.15 -2.36 -4.71
CA THR A 61 -13.72 -0.97 -4.99
C THR A 61 -12.26 -0.77 -4.61
N VAL A 62 -11.83 -1.16 -3.41
CA VAL A 62 -10.44 -0.99 -2.96
C VAL A 62 -9.46 -1.77 -3.83
N ARG A 63 -9.85 -2.99 -4.23
CA ARG A 63 -9.03 -3.86 -5.10
C ARG A 63 -8.83 -3.30 -6.51
N THR A 64 -9.81 -2.60 -7.06
CA THR A 64 -9.85 -2.19 -8.47
C THR A 64 -9.59 -0.70 -8.68
N TYR A 65 -9.72 0.12 -7.64
CA TYR A 65 -9.55 1.56 -7.75
C TYR A 65 -8.08 1.95 -7.94
N LEU A 66 -7.84 2.78 -8.96
CA LEU A 66 -6.52 3.24 -9.42
C LEU A 66 -5.53 2.09 -9.59
N GLY A 67 -5.64 1.45 -10.77
CA GLY A 67 -4.72 0.42 -11.23
C GLY A 67 -3.29 0.92 -11.43
N PRO A 68 -2.36 0.03 -11.82
CA PRO A 68 -0.97 0.38 -12.01
C PRO A 68 -0.81 1.46 -13.08
N SER A 69 -0.13 2.54 -12.74
CA SER A 69 0.15 3.67 -13.64
C SER A 69 1.48 4.32 -13.24
N GLY A 70 2.35 4.55 -14.22
CA GLY A 70 3.62 5.26 -14.02
C GLY A 70 3.43 6.77 -13.88
N GLY A 71 4.32 7.43 -13.15
CA GLY A 71 4.38 8.90 -13.13
C GLY A 71 4.63 9.43 -14.55
N TRP A 72 4.02 10.58 -14.90
CA TRP A 72 4.14 11.16 -16.24
C TRP A 72 5.61 11.38 -16.66
N PHE A 73 6.45 11.76 -15.70
CA PHE A 73 7.89 11.99 -15.87
C PHE A 73 8.70 10.73 -16.18
N ALA A 74 8.16 9.54 -15.90
CA ALA A 74 8.84 8.27 -16.15
C ALA A 74 8.65 7.80 -17.60
N LYS A 75 7.65 8.31 -18.32
CA LYS A 75 7.29 7.84 -19.66
C LYS A 75 8.48 7.90 -20.62
N ASP A 76 9.11 9.07 -20.74
CA ASP A 76 10.21 9.29 -21.68
C ASP A 76 11.51 8.59 -21.24
N LYS A 77 11.60 8.22 -19.96
CA LYS A 77 12.73 7.43 -19.43
C LYS A 77 12.59 5.94 -19.68
N VAL A 78 11.37 5.45 -19.90
CA VAL A 78 11.07 4.01 -20.06
C VAL A 78 10.79 3.66 -21.52
N MET A 79 9.89 4.41 -22.17
CA MET A 79 9.46 4.13 -23.54
C MET A 79 10.65 4.31 -24.50
N GLY A 80 10.96 3.28 -25.28
CA GLY A 80 12.09 3.26 -26.22
C GLY A 80 13.48 3.08 -25.59
N ARG A 81 13.60 3.11 -24.25
CA ARG A 81 14.89 2.99 -23.54
C ARG A 81 15.02 1.71 -22.73
N VAL A 82 13.91 1.13 -22.28
CA VAL A 82 13.88 -0.12 -21.51
C VAL A 82 13.19 -1.20 -22.34
N PRO A 83 13.81 -2.38 -22.57
CA PRO A 83 13.13 -3.47 -23.25
C PRO A 83 11.89 -3.91 -22.47
N LEU A 84 10.73 -3.90 -23.13
CA LEU A 84 9.45 -4.23 -22.53
C LEU A 84 9.03 -5.65 -22.91
N LEU A 85 8.48 -6.38 -21.96
CA LEU A 85 7.82 -7.66 -22.17
C LEU A 85 6.46 -7.63 -21.48
N LEU A 86 5.45 -7.23 -22.25
CA LEU A 86 4.09 -6.96 -21.79
C LEU A 86 3.17 -8.15 -22.11
N GLY A 87 2.08 -8.30 -21.35
CA GLY A 87 1.16 -9.43 -21.50
C GLY A 87 1.66 -10.75 -20.90
N TYR A 88 2.79 -10.76 -20.18
CA TYR A 88 3.38 -11.96 -19.60
C TYR A 88 3.23 -12.00 -18.09
N THR A 89 2.85 -13.17 -17.57
CA THR A 89 2.76 -13.45 -16.14
C THR A 89 3.92 -14.33 -15.69
N PRO A 90 4.71 -13.91 -14.69
CA PRO A 90 5.68 -14.79 -14.04
C PRO A 90 5.00 -16.04 -13.45
N LYS A 91 5.54 -17.21 -13.76
CA LYS A 91 5.05 -18.50 -13.27
C LYS A 91 6.02 -19.17 -12.33
N ARG A 92 7.31 -19.13 -12.65
CA ARG A 92 8.37 -19.76 -11.86
C ARG A 92 9.62 -18.90 -11.93
N ALA A 93 10.36 -18.84 -10.83
CA ALA A 93 11.68 -18.22 -10.78
C ALA A 93 12.61 -19.18 -10.02
N GLU A 94 13.69 -19.59 -10.65
CA GLU A 94 14.64 -20.55 -10.08
C GLU A 94 16.06 -20.05 -10.24
N ILE A 95 16.94 -20.44 -9.32
CA ILE A 95 18.37 -20.18 -9.47
C ILE A 95 18.97 -21.34 -10.28
N GLN A 96 19.61 -21.02 -11.38
CA GLN A 96 20.34 -21.94 -12.25
C GLN A 96 21.69 -21.31 -12.58
N ASP A 97 22.78 -22.02 -12.27
CA ASP A 97 24.16 -21.60 -12.56
C ASP A 97 24.48 -20.16 -12.09
N GLY A 98 24.02 -19.81 -10.88
CA GLY A 98 24.23 -18.47 -10.28
C GLY A 98 23.36 -17.36 -10.87
N ARG A 99 22.45 -17.66 -11.80
CA ARG A 99 21.49 -16.72 -12.40
C ARG A 99 20.06 -17.12 -12.08
N VAL A 100 19.14 -16.18 -12.18
CA VAL A 100 17.70 -16.42 -12.05
C VAL A 100 17.10 -16.73 -13.43
N ARG A 101 16.58 -17.95 -13.57
CA ARG A 101 15.74 -18.37 -14.68
C ARG A 101 14.28 -18.07 -14.35
N LEU A 102 13.67 -17.16 -15.11
CA LEU A 102 12.30 -16.71 -14.95
C LEU A 102 11.43 -17.27 -16.07
N GLU A 103 10.49 -18.13 -15.72
CA GLU A 103 9.48 -18.66 -16.63
C GLU A 103 8.25 -17.75 -16.67
N LEU A 104 7.87 -17.36 -17.88
CA LEU A 104 6.78 -16.46 -18.16
C LEU A 104 5.75 -17.12 -19.06
N ARG A 105 4.47 -16.77 -18.85
CA ARG A 105 3.36 -17.25 -19.69
C ARG A 105 2.45 -16.10 -20.09
N ALA A 106 2.14 -16.02 -21.38
CA ALA A 106 1.13 -15.11 -21.92
C ALA A 106 -0.26 -15.76 -21.93
N ALA A 107 -1.30 -14.97 -22.20
CA ALA A 107 -2.70 -15.41 -22.13
C ALA A 107 -3.05 -16.46 -23.19
N ASP A 108 -2.41 -16.40 -24.36
CA ASP A 108 -2.49 -17.38 -25.46
C ASP A 108 -1.78 -18.71 -25.16
N GLY A 109 -1.13 -18.82 -23.99
CA GLY A 109 -0.35 -19.99 -23.60
C GLY A 109 1.12 -19.92 -24.00
N SER A 110 1.54 -18.93 -24.79
CA SER A 110 2.93 -18.73 -25.20
C SER A 110 3.84 -18.66 -23.98
N LYS A 111 4.90 -19.47 -24.01
CA LYS A 111 5.91 -19.53 -22.95
C LYS A 111 7.12 -18.70 -23.34
N ARG A 112 7.74 -18.05 -22.38
CA ARG A 112 9.01 -17.36 -22.56
C ARG A 112 9.88 -17.54 -21.34
N GLU A 113 11.16 -17.74 -21.57
CA GLU A 113 12.16 -17.83 -20.51
C GLU A 113 13.07 -16.61 -20.54
N ILE A 114 13.51 -16.18 -19.36
CA ILE A 114 14.48 -15.12 -19.18
C ILE A 114 15.52 -15.57 -18.17
N LEU A 115 16.78 -15.62 -18.59
CA LEU A 115 17.91 -15.76 -17.68
C LEU A 115 18.42 -14.35 -17.32
N THR A 116 18.52 -14.04 -16.04
CA THR A 116 18.94 -12.72 -15.53
C THR A 116 19.68 -12.87 -14.22
N GLU A 117 20.54 -11.92 -13.85
CA GLU A 117 21.27 -11.98 -12.57
C GLU A 117 20.39 -11.55 -11.40
N HIS A 118 19.50 -10.57 -11.63
CA HIS A 118 18.66 -10.01 -10.59
C HIS A 118 17.21 -9.84 -11.06
N ILE A 119 16.29 -9.91 -10.09
CA ILE A 119 14.88 -9.58 -10.25
C ILE A 119 14.49 -8.55 -9.20
N ILE A 120 13.87 -7.46 -9.64
CA ILE A 120 13.25 -6.47 -8.76
C ILE A 120 11.73 -6.63 -8.83
N ALA A 121 11.12 -7.08 -7.72
CA ALA A 121 9.69 -7.29 -7.62
C ALA A 121 8.94 -6.00 -7.25
N ALA A 122 8.63 -5.18 -8.25
CA ALA A 122 7.83 -3.95 -8.09
C ALA A 122 6.30 -4.22 -8.13
N THR A 123 5.82 -5.23 -7.41
CA THR A 123 4.42 -5.73 -7.50
C THR A 123 3.45 -5.13 -6.49
N GLY A 124 3.94 -4.21 -5.65
CA GLY A 124 3.16 -3.54 -4.61
C GLY A 124 2.95 -4.40 -3.36
N TYR A 125 2.06 -3.95 -2.48
CA TYR A 125 1.81 -4.57 -1.18
C TYR A 125 0.35 -4.97 -1.00
N LYS A 126 0.12 -5.98 -0.16
CA LYS A 126 -1.21 -6.36 0.34
C LYS A 126 -1.15 -6.47 1.85
N VAL A 127 -2.21 -5.99 2.50
CA VAL A 127 -2.39 -6.18 3.94
C VAL A 127 -2.68 -7.64 4.22
N ASN A 128 -2.00 -8.19 5.22
CA ASN A 128 -2.27 -9.53 5.72
C ASN A 128 -1.95 -9.57 7.22
N LEU A 129 -2.98 -9.70 8.06
CA LEU A 129 -2.83 -9.78 9.52
C LEU A 129 -1.87 -10.90 9.95
N LYS A 130 -1.85 -12.03 9.22
CA LYS A 130 -0.92 -13.14 9.50
C LYS A 130 0.55 -12.75 9.33
N ARG A 131 0.85 -11.68 8.57
CA ARG A 131 2.20 -11.15 8.34
C ARG A 131 2.56 -9.95 9.23
N LEU A 132 1.82 -9.72 10.31
CA LEU A 132 2.14 -8.74 11.34
C LEU A 132 2.76 -9.44 12.56
N PRO A 133 4.06 -9.82 12.53
CA PRO A 133 4.67 -10.63 13.59
C PRO A 133 4.79 -9.90 14.94
N PHE A 134 4.68 -8.57 14.93
CA PHE A 134 4.61 -7.78 16.17
C PHE A 134 3.29 -7.98 16.94
N LEU A 135 2.27 -8.57 16.31
CA LEU A 135 1.07 -9.03 16.99
C LEU A 135 1.23 -10.53 17.29
N SER A 136 1.00 -10.92 18.54
CA SER A 136 1.07 -12.33 18.94
C SER A 136 0.09 -13.19 18.13
N PRO A 137 0.36 -14.49 17.93
CA PRO A 137 -0.59 -15.40 17.29
C PRO A 137 -2.01 -15.34 17.89
N GLU A 138 -2.10 -15.20 19.22
CA GLU A 138 -3.36 -15.14 19.99
C GLU A 138 -4.14 -13.85 19.70
N ILE A 139 -3.45 -12.71 19.57
CA ILE A 139 -4.08 -11.45 19.18
C ILE A 139 -4.55 -11.56 17.72
N ARG A 140 -3.71 -12.07 16.82
CA ARG A 140 -4.06 -12.20 15.40
C ARG A 140 -5.26 -13.10 15.16
N SER A 141 -5.45 -14.16 15.94
CA SER A 141 -6.58 -15.09 15.80
C SER A 141 -7.91 -14.51 16.29
N LYS A 142 -7.87 -13.55 17.21
CA LYS A 142 -9.06 -12.87 17.76
C LYS A 142 -9.56 -11.68 16.92
N ILE A 143 -8.74 -11.18 16.00
CA ILE A 143 -9.15 -10.08 15.10
C ILE A 143 -10.08 -10.62 14.02
N THR A 144 -11.31 -10.13 13.97
CA THR A 144 -12.24 -10.38 12.87
C THR A 144 -11.65 -9.82 11.58
N ALA A 145 -11.55 -10.67 10.56
CA ALA A 145 -10.87 -10.33 9.32
C ALA A 145 -11.67 -10.77 8.09
N VAL A 146 -11.51 -10.03 7.00
CA VAL A 146 -11.97 -10.38 5.66
C VAL A 146 -10.83 -10.17 4.68
N ASP A 147 -10.59 -11.13 3.79
CA ASP A 147 -9.46 -11.13 2.84
C ASP A 147 -8.09 -10.83 3.49
N GLY A 148 -7.89 -11.29 4.73
CA GLY A 148 -6.65 -11.05 5.49
C GLY A 148 -6.50 -9.63 6.06
N THR A 149 -7.55 -8.80 5.97
CA THR A 149 -7.58 -7.42 6.46
C THR A 149 -8.56 -7.28 7.64
N PRO A 150 -8.29 -6.41 8.62
CA PRO A 150 -9.17 -6.28 9.78
C PRO A 150 -10.53 -5.67 9.38
N VAL A 151 -11.60 -6.23 9.92
CA VAL A 151 -12.91 -5.55 9.92
C VAL A 151 -12.87 -4.50 11.03
N LEU A 152 -13.14 -3.26 10.66
CA LEU A 152 -13.05 -2.13 11.59
C LEU A 152 -14.43 -1.55 11.87
N SER A 153 -14.60 -1.04 13.07
CA SER A 153 -15.74 -0.21 13.46
C SER A 153 -15.69 1.15 12.75
N SER A 154 -16.75 1.94 12.94
CA SER A 154 -16.79 3.34 12.55
C SER A 154 -15.82 4.22 13.35
N SER A 155 -14.95 3.70 14.21
CA SER A 155 -13.90 4.45 14.92
C SER A 155 -12.49 3.98 14.56
N PHE A 156 -12.32 3.15 13.53
CA PHE A 156 -11.07 2.45 13.16
C PHE A 156 -10.63 1.37 14.15
N GLU A 157 -11.49 0.99 15.08
CA GLU A 157 -11.22 -0.06 16.07
C GLU A 157 -11.47 -1.44 15.48
N SER A 158 -10.62 -2.41 15.82
CA SER A 158 -10.83 -3.81 15.45
C SER A 158 -11.89 -4.48 16.35
N SER A 159 -12.10 -5.79 16.17
CA SER A 159 -12.92 -6.58 17.11
C SER A 159 -12.29 -6.72 18.50
N ILE A 160 -11.01 -6.37 18.66
CA ILE A 160 -10.35 -6.30 19.96
C ILE A 160 -10.45 -4.85 20.47
N PRO A 161 -11.13 -4.60 21.60
CA PRO A 161 -11.23 -3.27 22.18
C PRO A 161 -9.85 -2.66 22.45
N GLY A 162 -9.67 -1.38 22.13
CA GLY A 162 -8.42 -0.66 22.27
C GLY A 162 -7.40 -0.90 21.16
N LEU A 163 -7.63 -1.84 20.24
CA LEU A 163 -6.75 -2.11 19.10
C LEU A 163 -7.28 -1.46 17.83
N TYR A 164 -6.57 -0.43 17.34
CA TYR A 164 -6.96 0.34 16.16
C TYR A 164 -6.03 0.08 14.98
N PHE A 165 -6.55 0.19 13.76
CA PHE A 165 -5.78 0.08 12.52
C PHE A 165 -5.96 1.33 11.66
N ALA A 166 -4.89 1.83 11.05
CA ALA A 166 -4.90 3.02 10.21
C ALA A 166 -4.26 2.78 8.85
N GLY A 167 -4.37 3.76 7.95
CA GLY A 167 -3.75 3.70 6.62
C GLY A 167 -4.28 2.54 5.78
N VAL A 168 -3.39 1.88 5.02
CA VAL A 168 -3.79 0.84 4.06
C VAL A 168 -4.56 -0.33 4.68
N ALA A 169 -4.31 -0.64 5.96
CA ALA A 169 -5.07 -1.66 6.71
C ALA A 169 -6.54 -1.30 6.91
N ALA A 170 -6.87 -0.01 6.87
CA ALA A 170 -8.22 0.51 7.04
C ALA A 170 -8.93 0.79 5.68
N ALA A 171 -8.26 0.55 4.55
CA ALA A 171 -8.80 0.86 3.22
C ALA A 171 -10.09 0.10 2.91
N ASN A 172 -10.20 -1.17 3.32
CA ASN A 172 -11.42 -1.95 3.12
C ASN A 172 -12.61 -1.42 3.92
N SER A 173 -12.36 -0.65 4.99
CA SER A 173 -13.40 -0.02 5.81
C SER A 173 -13.71 1.41 5.39
N PHE A 174 -12.73 2.21 4.98
CA PHE A 174 -12.90 3.66 4.74
C PHE A 174 -12.58 4.08 3.30
N GLY A 175 -12.33 3.11 2.43
CA GLY A 175 -12.15 3.32 1.01
C GLY A 175 -10.72 3.58 0.58
N PRO A 176 -10.51 3.72 -0.74
CA PRO A 176 -9.18 3.76 -1.33
C PRO A 176 -8.33 4.94 -0.88
N VAL A 177 -8.93 6.03 -0.40
CA VAL A 177 -8.21 7.21 0.09
C VAL A 177 -7.24 6.87 1.24
N MET A 178 -7.49 5.79 1.99
CA MET A 178 -6.56 5.30 3.01
C MET A 178 -5.23 4.74 2.45
N ARG A 179 -5.11 4.58 1.13
CA ARG A 179 -3.85 4.25 0.43
C ARG A 179 -3.00 5.49 0.12
N PHE A 180 -3.50 6.69 0.41
CA PHE A 180 -2.89 7.96 0.06
C PHE A 180 -2.72 8.84 1.30
N ALA A 181 -1.68 9.68 1.31
CA ALA A 181 -1.45 10.65 2.38
C ALA A 181 -2.65 11.59 2.60
N PHE A 182 -3.44 11.87 1.54
CA PHE A 182 -4.65 12.66 1.62
C PHE A 182 -5.66 12.14 2.67
N GLY A 183 -5.73 10.81 2.88
CA GLY A 183 -6.60 10.20 3.89
C GLY A 183 -6.15 10.38 5.33
N ALA A 184 -4.90 10.79 5.57
CA ALA A 184 -4.31 10.86 6.90
C ALA A 184 -5.08 11.82 7.82
N GLY A 185 -5.49 12.99 7.32
CA GLY A 185 -6.24 13.98 8.10
C GLY A 185 -7.63 13.47 8.53
N PHE A 186 -8.29 12.64 7.72
CA PHE A 186 -9.54 11.98 8.12
C PHE A 186 -9.30 10.93 9.20
N ALA A 187 -8.31 10.05 9.00
CA ALA A 187 -7.99 8.98 9.93
C ALA A 187 -7.56 9.53 11.29
N ALA A 188 -6.62 10.47 11.31
CA ALA A 188 -6.07 11.06 12.53
C ALA A 188 -7.17 11.69 13.40
N ARG A 189 -8.03 12.56 12.83
CA ARG A 189 -9.11 13.23 13.57
C ARG A 189 -10.10 12.24 14.20
N ARG A 190 -10.36 11.09 13.57
CA ARG A 190 -11.31 10.10 14.08
C ARG A 190 -10.68 9.18 15.11
N LEU A 191 -9.45 8.74 14.88
CA LEU A 191 -8.69 7.96 15.84
C LEU A 191 -8.48 8.74 17.13
N THR A 192 -8.06 10.00 17.07
CA THR A 192 -7.83 10.82 18.27
C THR A 192 -9.12 11.04 19.07
N ARG A 193 -10.24 11.30 18.40
CA ARG A 193 -11.56 11.39 19.06
C ARG A 193 -11.97 10.08 19.74
N ALA A 194 -11.75 8.95 19.06
CA ALA A 194 -12.07 7.64 19.61
C ALA A 194 -11.21 7.30 20.84
N LEU A 195 -9.91 7.54 20.73
CA LEU A 195 -8.96 7.33 21.82
C LEU A 195 -9.26 8.23 23.01
N ALA A 196 -9.51 9.53 22.80
CA ALA A 196 -9.87 10.46 23.88
C ALA A 196 -11.14 9.99 24.61
N LYS A 197 -12.16 9.54 23.87
CA LYS A 197 -13.40 9.00 24.46
C LYS A 197 -13.17 7.68 25.21
N SER A 198 -12.27 6.83 24.71
CA SER A 198 -11.91 5.56 25.34
C SER A 198 -11.18 5.79 26.67
N LEU A 199 -10.20 6.71 26.69
CA LEU A 199 -9.42 7.06 27.89
C LEU A 199 -10.30 7.63 29.02
N VAL A 200 -11.33 8.40 28.68
CA VAL A 200 -12.30 8.90 29.66
C VAL A 200 -13.16 7.77 30.24
N ARG A 201 -13.47 6.75 29.45
CA ARG A 201 -14.37 5.64 29.84
C ARG A 201 -13.65 4.52 30.59
N ASN A 202 -12.39 4.28 30.27
CA ASN A 202 -11.59 3.25 30.89
C ASN A 202 -10.14 3.74 31.01
N PRO A 203 -9.80 4.47 32.09
CA PRO A 203 -8.44 4.91 32.37
C PRO A 203 -7.61 3.71 32.85
N ALA A 204 -7.50 2.65 32.04
CA ALA A 204 -6.59 1.57 32.30
C ALA A 204 -5.17 2.10 32.01
N ALA A 205 -4.46 2.49 33.07
CA ALA A 205 -3.05 2.79 33.01
C ALA A 205 -2.29 1.48 32.70
N VAL A 206 -2.04 1.22 31.43
CA VAL A 206 -1.01 0.24 31.07
C VAL A 206 0.32 0.91 31.39
N ALA A 207 1.00 0.45 32.44
CA ALA A 207 2.37 0.82 32.68
C ALA A 207 3.18 0.44 31.43
N ALA A 208 3.59 1.43 30.65
CA ALA A 208 4.44 1.21 29.51
C ALA A 208 5.81 0.78 30.03
N SER A 209 6.06 -0.53 30.07
CA SER A 209 7.42 -1.05 30.23
C SER A 209 8.25 -0.45 29.10
N SER A 210 9.33 0.24 29.48
CA SER A 210 10.21 1.06 28.64
C SER A 210 10.25 0.62 27.17
N VAL A 211 9.94 1.56 26.26
CA VAL A 211 10.21 1.38 24.83
C VAL A 211 11.66 0.93 24.68
N ALA A 212 11.87 -0.26 24.11
CA ALA A 212 13.20 -0.70 23.74
C ALA A 212 13.74 0.27 22.68
N THR A 213 14.52 1.26 23.11
CA THR A 213 15.43 1.98 22.22
C THR A 213 16.28 0.94 21.54
N ALA A 214 16.18 0.87 20.21
CA ALA A 214 17.12 0.11 19.40
C ALA A 214 18.53 0.56 19.81
N ARG A 215 19.31 -0.33 20.42
CA ARG A 215 20.73 -0.11 20.66
C ARG A 215 21.36 0.06 19.28
N SER A 216 21.78 1.28 18.97
CA SER A 216 22.75 1.52 17.91
C SER A 216 24.05 0.88 18.35
N GLU A 217 24.36 -0.30 17.81
CA GLU A 217 25.71 -0.87 17.88
C GLU A 217 26.63 -0.04 16.98
N GLU A 218 27.14 1.06 17.51
CA GLU A 218 28.28 1.79 16.95
C GLU A 218 29.13 2.33 18.10
N SER A 219 29.99 1.46 18.66
CA SER A 219 31.30 1.83 19.25
C SER A 219 31.97 0.62 19.93
N GLN A 220 32.53 -0.29 19.13
CA GLN A 220 33.67 -1.11 19.55
C GLN A 220 34.68 -1.31 18.38
N ALA A 221 34.89 -0.27 17.57
CA ALA A 221 35.90 -0.28 16.50
C ALA A 221 36.99 0.81 16.65
N ILE A 222 37.05 1.49 17.80
CA ILE A 222 38.09 2.51 18.10
C ILE A 222 38.73 2.20 19.45
N SER A 223 39.32 1.00 19.59
CA SER A 223 40.28 0.70 20.67
C SER A 223 41.21 -0.47 20.32
N LYS A 224 41.51 -0.67 19.03
CA LYS A 224 42.49 -1.68 18.56
C LYS A 224 43.47 -1.16 17.51
N LYS A 225 43.57 0.16 17.30
CA LYS A 225 44.48 0.75 16.30
C LYS A 225 45.66 1.55 16.87
N THR A 226 46.05 1.28 18.12
CA THR A 226 47.24 1.85 18.77
C THR A 226 48.19 0.81 19.36
N ALA A 227 48.13 -0.44 18.89
CA ALA A 227 49.08 -1.49 19.28
C ALA A 227 49.53 -2.29 18.06
N PHE A 228 50.10 -1.60 17.07
CA PHE A 228 50.95 -2.19 16.04
C PHE A 228 51.79 -1.06 15.39
N ASP A 229 52.62 -0.44 16.22
CA ASP A 229 53.81 0.33 15.82
C ASP A 229 54.67 0.49 17.08
N SER A 230 55.37 -0.59 17.42
CA SER A 230 56.53 -0.68 18.30
C SER A 230 57.21 -2.02 18.06
#